data_AF-K2QB77-F1
#
_entry.id   AF-K2QB77-F1
#
_cell.length_a   1.000
_cell.length_b   1.000
_cell.length_c   1.000
_cell.angle_alpha   90.00
_cell.angle_beta   90.00
_cell.angle_gamma   90.00
#
_symmetry.space_group_name_H-M   'P 1'
#
loop_
_entity.id
_entity.type
_entity.pdbx_description
1 polymer ?
#
loop_
_entity_poly.entity_id
_entity_poly.type
_entity_poly.pdbx_seq_one_letter_code
_entity_poly.pdbx_strand_id
1 'polypeptide(L)'
;MDQMTAAAGHARDYIAGGGATDGTTDGATHPGDGTDDYWSETDSFDNTAGTWPGETITNDAAQNLHQQRPPMTIEQWAQLEPYQQIGDFWVVDHQTGWAYWASLLEPGEATSYLLDAAEMTAAIEDTVFNGSYYYGIHVESGLISPDNSDDFLPDGHDRLADFLTGIRNNAMDDGDQGTNPDADVDSPPSDFNFGAMYPGRIFTMSGEQYRYLENMGNGKHMIIRNNAIRNVSWNDQEAELTTWYSNLDSAVQAIVQPVANSFTTGSVADTAVTFMGGERWIPNNLTGSVADDITQVDPSGTARAFALSLADVGRLSGEGLGFPNHAQRGSSALGWWWLRTLAPGTHAWFVSSVNGNLVGRLVDGLGYDRDRSFSAATGGVRPALIIRNP
;
A
#
# COMPACT_ATOMS: atom_id res chain seq x y z
N MET A 1 -21.68 6.96 -23.42
CA MET A 1 -21.25 8.29 -22.96
C MET A 1 -19.84 8.49 -23.47
N ASP A 2 -19.44 9.72 -23.73
CA ASP A 2 -18.08 10.05 -24.14
C ASP A 2 -17.16 9.86 -22.91
N GLN A 3 -16.19 8.94 -23.00
CA GLN A 3 -15.41 8.42 -21.87
C GLN A 3 -13.93 8.88 -21.90
N MET A 4 -13.66 10.05 -22.48
CA MET A 4 -12.32 10.64 -22.42
C MET A 4 -12.06 11.15 -21.00
N THR A 5 -11.13 10.50 -20.28
CA THR A 5 -10.74 10.89 -18.92
C THR A 5 -9.40 11.59 -18.93
N ALA A 6 -9.21 12.62 -18.10
CA ALA A 6 -7.91 13.20 -17.80
C ALA A 6 -7.11 12.22 -16.90
N ALA A 7 -6.52 11.18 -17.49
CA ALA A 7 -5.71 10.22 -16.74
C ALA A 7 -4.28 10.76 -16.53
N ALA A 8 -3.82 10.79 -15.28
CA ALA A 8 -2.40 11.02 -14.98
C ALA A 8 -1.54 9.86 -15.54
N GLY A 9 -1.05 10.01 -16.77
CA GLY A 9 -0.21 9.02 -17.45
C GLY A 9 0.18 9.45 -18.87
N HIS A 10 1.11 8.71 -19.50
CA HIS A 10 1.53 8.97 -20.89
C HIS A 10 0.50 8.44 -21.88
N ALA A 11 -0.48 9.27 -22.25
CA ALA A 11 -1.37 8.97 -23.35
C ALA A 11 -1.55 10.21 -24.25
N ARG A 12 -1.49 9.99 -25.57
CA ARG A 12 -1.78 10.97 -26.61
C ARG A 12 -2.83 10.34 -27.53
N ASP A 13 -4.11 10.70 -27.42
CA ASP A 13 -5.10 10.19 -28.39
C ASP A 13 -5.05 10.99 -29.70
N TYR A 14 -5.44 10.32 -30.77
CA TYR A 14 -5.69 10.88 -32.11
C TYR A 14 -7.19 10.87 -32.41
N ILE A 15 -7.73 11.91 -33.07
CA ILE A 15 -9.02 11.85 -33.78
C ILE A 15 -8.91 12.38 -35.22
N ALA A 16 -9.68 11.75 -36.11
CA ALA A 16 -9.56 11.69 -37.56
C ALA A 16 -9.52 13.02 -38.34
N GLY A 17 -8.62 13.07 -39.33
CA GLY A 17 -8.39 14.18 -40.26
C GLY A 17 -6.89 14.34 -40.53
N GLY A 18 -6.52 14.76 -41.75
CA GLY A 18 -5.14 14.68 -42.29
C GLY A 18 -4.05 15.06 -41.27
N GLY A 19 -3.23 14.08 -40.93
CA GLY A 19 -2.44 14.04 -39.71
C GLY A 19 -1.60 15.27 -39.40
N ALA A 20 -1.67 15.65 -38.13
CA ALA A 20 -0.74 16.48 -37.36
C ALA A 20 -0.07 17.63 -38.11
N THR A 21 -0.72 18.79 -38.12
CA THR A 21 -0.14 20.05 -37.62
C THR A 21 -1.18 21.17 -37.61
N ASP A 22 -1.35 21.77 -36.42
CA ASP A 22 -1.73 23.16 -36.09
C ASP A 22 -2.63 23.93 -37.10
N GLY A 23 -3.86 24.19 -36.64
CA GLY A 23 -4.66 25.32 -37.15
C GLY A 23 -5.22 26.29 -36.10
N THR A 24 -5.11 25.97 -34.80
CA THR A 24 -5.21 26.89 -33.62
C THR A 24 -5.26 26.13 -32.27
N THR A 25 -5.60 24.84 -32.24
CA THR A 25 -5.39 23.92 -31.10
C THR A 25 -5.28 22.50 -31.67
N ASP A 26 -4.13 21.87 -31.46
CA ASP A 26 -3.69 20.64 -32.11
C ASP A 26 -4.22 19.40 -31.38
N GLY A 27 -5.34 18.85 -31.85
CA GLY A 27 -5.62 17.40 -31.94
C GLY A 27 -5.45 16.47 -30.75
N ALA A 28 -5.17 16.97 -29.55
CA ALA A 28 -4.99 16.18 -28.35
C ALA A 28 -6.32 16.04 -27.59
N THR A 29 -6.47 14.95 -26.83
CA THR A 29 -7.53 14.75 -25.84
C THR A 29 -7.01 14.89 -24.40
N HIS A 30 -5.68 14.99 -24.25
CA HIS A 30 -4.98 15.00 -22.96
C HIS A 30 -3.76 15.94 -22.99
N PRO A 31 -3.39 16.59 -21.87
CA PRO A 31 -2.14 17.34 -21.77
C PRO A 31 -0.91 16.41 -21.80
N GLY A 32 0.02 16.69 -22.72
CA GLY A 32 1.27 15.93 -22.90
C GLY A 32 1.85 16.07 -24.31
N ASP A 33 3.17 15.92 -24.46
CA ASP A 33 3.83 15.89 -25.77
C ASP A 33 4.01 14.46 -26.34
N GLY A 34 3.64 13.44 -25.54
CA GLY A 34 3.75 12.03 -25.89
C GLY A 34 5.16 11.46 -25.72
N THR A 35 6.00 12.07 -24.88
CA THR A 35 7.29 11.51 -24.47
C THR A 35 7.15 10.60 -23.24
N ASP A 36 8.08 9.66 -23.10
CA ASP A 36 8.24 8.91 -21.86
C ASP A 36 8.63 9.86 -20.71
N ASP A 37 8.09 9.59 -19.54
CA ASP A 37 8.23 10.31 -18.26
C ASP A 37 7.83 11.80 -18.25
N TYR A 38 6.82 12.18 -19.05
CA TYR A 38 6.34 13.57 -19.14
C TYR A 38 5.73 14.11 -17.82
N TRP A 39 5.15 13.24 -16.98
CA TRP A 39 4.57 13.61 -15.68
C TRP A 39 5.29 12.89 -14.53
N SER A 40 5.77 13.66 -13.55
CA SER A 40 6.44 13.19 -12.33
C SER A 40 5.65 13.59 -11.07
N GLU A 41 5.93 12.96 -9.92
CA GLU A 41 5.21 13.14 -8.64
C GLU A 41 5.10 14.59 -8.13
N THR A 42 5.86 15.53 -8.70
CA THR A 42 5.83 16.95 -8.36
C THR A 42 5.12 17.83 -9.39
N ASP A 43 4.68 17.24 -10.49
CA ASP A 43 4.04 17.97 -11.57
C ASP A 43 2.55 18.10 -11.29
N SER A 44 1.95 19.17 -11.81
CA SER A 44 0.52 19.42 -11.65
C SER A 44 -0.02 20.00 -12.95
N PHE A 45 -1.24 19.61 -13.31
CA PHE A 45 -1.96 20.18 -14.42
C PHE A 45 -3.24 20.89 -13.96
N ASP A 46 -3.36 22.18 -14.28
CA ASP A 46 -4.55 22.97 -13.99
C ASP A 46 -5.58 22.85 -15.11
N ASN A 47 -6.63 22.04 -14.91
CA ASN A 47 -7.78 21.93 -15.81
C ASN A 47 -8.98 22.81 -15.38
N THR A 48 -8.81 23.76 -14.46
CA THR A 48 -9.93 24.60 -13.98
C THR A 48 -10.58 25.45 -15.08
N ALA A 49 -9.84 25.75 -16.15
CA ALA A 49 -10.36 26.41 -17.34
C ALA A 49 -11.23 25.51 -18.23
N GLY A 50 -11.35 24.21 -17.92
CA GLY A 50 -12.09 23.23 -18.73
C GLY A 50 -11.50 23.05 -20.13
N THR A 51 -10.18 23.17 -20.23
CA THR A 51 -9.46 23.10 -21.51
C THR A 51 -9.44 21.68 -22.07
N TRP A 52 -9.44 20.67 -21.18
CA TRP A 52 -9.56 19.25 -21.53
C TRP A 52 -10.84 18.63 -20.95
N PRO A 53 -11.41 17.60 -21.60
CA PRO A 53 -12.52 16.83 -21.05
C PRO A 53 -12.19 16.27 -19.65
N GLY A 54 -13.18 16.19 -18.76
CA GLY A 54 -13.02 15.71 -17.38
C GLY A 54 -13.38 16.75 -16.32
N GLU A 55 -12.98 16.49 -15.07
CA GLU A 55 -13.24 17.42 -13.96
C GLU A 55 -12.42 18.70 -14.08
N THR A 56 -13.05 19.85 -13.77
CA THR A 56 -12.43 21.18 -13.82
C THR A 56 -11.66 21.46 -12.53
N ILE A 57 -10.58 20.71 -12.31
CA ILE A 57 -9.74 20.77 -11.12
C ILE A 57 -8.26 20.88 -11.51
N THR A 58 -7.43 21.27 -10.55
CA THR A 58 -5.98 21.05 -10.63
C THR A 58 -5.70 19.61 -10.22
N ASN A 59 -5.04 18.85 -11.10
CA ASN A 59 -4.63 17.47 -10.85
C ASN A 59 -3.13 17.46 -10.59
N ASP A 60 -2.71 16.98 -9.43
CA ASP A 60 -1.30 16.70 -9.14
C ASP A 60 -0.97 15.29 -9.66
N ALA A 61 0.15 15.17 -10.38
CA ALA A 61 0.62 13.89 -10.87
C ALA A 61 1.07 13.01 -9.71
N ALA A 62 0.52 11.81 -9.64
CA ALA A 62 0.85 10.82 -8.63
C ALA A 62 2.04 9.95 -9.07
N GLN A 63 2.88 9.54 -8.13
CA GLN A 63 3.86 8.48 -8.40
C GLN A 63 3.13 7.16 -8.65
N ASN A 64 3.46 6.49 -9.75
CA ASN A 64 2.94 5.15 -10.03
C ASN A 64 3.46 4.14 -9.01
N LEU A 65 2.59 3.26 -8.53
CA LEU A 65 2.99 2.13 -7.70
C LEU A 65 4.05 1.29 -8.43
N HIS A 66 5.13 0.94 -7.73
CA HIS A 66 6.19 0.12 -8.31
C HIS A 66 5.68 -1.31 -8.50
N GLN A 67 5.58 -1.73 -9.76
CA GLN A 67 5.11 -3.06 -10.10
C GLN A 67 6.07 -4.13 -9.54
N GLN A 68 5.57 -4.99 -8.66
CA GLN A 68 6.35 -6.04 -8.00
C GLN A 68 6.55 -7.28 -8.87
N ARG A 69 5.61 -7.54 -9.80
CA ARG A 69 5.61 -8.73 -10.65
C ARG A 69 5.16 -8.40 -12.05
N PRO A 70 5.66 -9.12 -13.08
CA PRO A 70 5.06 -9.08 -14.40
C PRO A 70 3.55 -9.38 -14.32
N PRO A 71 2.73 -8.79 -15.20
CA PRO A 71 1.33 -9.15 -15.30
C PRO A 71 1.15 -10.65 -15.54
N MET A 72 0.05 -11.20 -15.03
CA MET A 72 -0.25 -12.63 -15.15
C MET A 72 -1.74 -12.87 -15.33
N THR A 73 -2.13 -14.04 -15.81
CA THR A 73 -3.55 -14.42 -15.90
C THR A 73 -4.10 -14.80 -14.52
N ILE A 74 -5.43 -14.75 -14.37
CA ILE A 74 -6.08 -15.17 -13.12
C ILE A 74 -5.81 -16.64 -12.78
N GLU A 75 -5.55 -17.52 -13.76
CA GLU A 75 -5.14 -18.90 -13.48
C GLU A 75 -3.69 -19.01 -13.01
N GLN A 76 -2.79 -18.17 -13.52
CA GLN A 76 -1.41 -18.10 -13.05
C GLN A 76 -1.36 -17.53 -11.63
N TRP A 77 -2.12 -16.47 -11.36
CA TRP A 77 -2.33 -15.91 -10.03
C TRP A 77 -2.84 -16.98 -9.05
N ALA A 78 -3.77 -17.82 -9.49
CA ALA A 78 -4.31 -18.92 -8.71
C ALA A 78 -3.30 -20.03 -8.35
N GLN A 79 -2.13 -20.08 -9.01
CA GLN A 79 -1.04 -21.01 -8.67
C GLN A 79 -0.01 -20.40 -7.72
N LEU A 80 -0.12 -19.12 -7.40
CA LEU A 80 0.77 -18.47 -6.43
C LEU A 80 0.45 -18.95 -5.01
N GLU A 81 1.45 -18.92 -4.15
CA GLU A 81 1.23 -19.10 -2.72
C GLU A 81 0.34 -17.97 -2.17
N PRO A 82 -0.50 -18.20 -1.15
CA PRO A 82 -1.46 -17.19 -0.67
C PRO A 82 -0.85 -15.83 -0.32
N TYR A 83 0.37 -15.83 0.21
CA TYR A 83 1.11 -14.61 0.56
C TYR A 83 1.67 -13.82 -0.63
N GLN A 84 1.58 -14.39 -1.84
CA GLN A 84 2.04 -13.79 -3.10
C GLN A 84 0.88 -13.29 -3.96
N GLN A 85 -0.36 -13.66 -3.62
CA GLN A 85 -1.55 -13.39 -4.40
C GLN A 85 -2.04 -11.93 -4.30
N ILE A 86 -1.63 -11.21 -3.26
CA ILE A 86 -1.95 -9.79 -3.07
C ILE A 86 -0.67 -8.96 -3.18
N GLY A 87 -0.71 -7.87 -3.95
CA GLY A 87 0.43 -6.99 -4.15
C GLY A 87 0.29 -6.06 -5.36
N ASP A 88 1.34 -5.30 -5.64
CA ASP A 88 1.35 -4.24 -6.66
C ASP A 88 1.63 -4.85 -8.05
N PHE A 89 0.64 -5.52 -8.65
CA PHE A 89 0.73 -6.09 -9.98
C PHE A 89 -0.64 -6.32 -10.63
N TRP A 90 -0.64 -6.48 -11.95
CA TRP A 90 -1.84 -6.73 -12.75
C TRP A 90 -2.18 -8.22 -12.88
N VAL A 91 -3.46 -8.55 -12.70
CA VAL A 91 -4.05 -9.88 -12.93
C VAL A 91 -5.11 -9.78 -14.03
N VAL A 92 -4.93 -10.54 -15.09
CA VAL A 92 -5.79 -10.52 -16.28
C VAL A 92 -6.81 -11.66 -16.21
N ASP A 93 -8.10 -11.30 -16.23
CA ASP A 93 -9.18 -12.23 -16.50
C ASP A 93 -9.37 -12.35 -18.01
N HIS A 94 -8.83 -13.44 -18.58
CA HIS A 94 -8.92 -13.70 -20.01
C HIS A 94 -10.33 -14.05 -20.49
N GLN A 95 -11.28 -14.36 -19.59
CA GLN A 95 -12.66 -14.69 -19.97
C GLN A 95 -13.45 -13.45 -20.35
N THR A 96 -13.23 -12.37 -19.60
CA THR A 96 -13.91 -11.08 -19.80
C THR A 96 -13.04 -10.04 -20.51
N GLY A 97 -11.71 -10.23 -20.51
CA GLY A 97 -10.74 -9.29 -21.05
C GLY A 97 -10.34 -8.17 -20.06
N TRP A 98 -10.86 -8.20 -18.83
CA TRP A 98 -10.49 -7.24 -17.80
C TRP A 98 -9.11 -7.52 -17.21
N ALA A 99 -8.41 -6.46 -16.81
CA ALA A 99 -7.21 -6.54 -15.97
C ALA A 99 -7.49 -5.82 -14.65
N TYR A 100 -7.14 -6.47 -13.55
CA TYR A 100 -7.36 -5.97 -12.20
C TYR A 100 -6.02 -5.74 -11.49
N TRP A 101 -5.94 -4.70 -10.70
CA TRP A 101 -4.80 -4.47 -9.81
C TRP A 101 -4.95 -5.31 -8.55
N ALA A 102 -3.94 -6.10 -8.18
CA ALA A 102 -3.99 -7.09 -7.10
C ALA A 102 -3.81 -6.51 -5.68
N SER A 103 -4.06 -5.21 -5.50
CA SER A 103 -4.01 -4.51 -4.21
C SER A 103 -5.07 -3.41 -4.18
N LEU A 104 -5.43 -2.95 -2.99
CA LEU A 104 -6.20 -1.73 -2.84
C LEU A 104 -5.35 -0.54 -3.30
N LEU A 105 -5.99 0.38 -4.03
CA LEU A 105 -5.42 1.68 -4.37
C LEU A 105 -5.90 2.71 -3.37
N GLU A 106 -4.96 3.45 -2.80
CA GLU A 106 -5.26 4.57 -1.92
C GLU A 106 -5.54 5.85 -2.73
N PRO A 107 -6.25 6.83 -2.14
CA PRO A 107 -6.44 8.12 -2.78
C PRO A 107 -5.10 8.77 -3.16
N GLY A 108 -4.96 9.10 -4.44
CA GLY A 108 -3.73 9.69 -4.99
C GLY A 108 -2.67 8.67 -5.42
N GLU A 109 -2.96 7.37 -5.39
CA GLU A 109 -2.12 6.35 -6.05
C GLU A 109 -2.59 6.12 -7.49
N ALA A 110 -1.64 5.82 -8.37
CA ALA A 110 -1.89 5.45 -9.75
C ALA A 110 -1.14 4.16 -10.12
N THR A 111 -1.69 3.43 -11.07
CA THR A 111 -1.09 2.21 -11.64
C THR A 111 -0.68 2.47 -13.08
N SER A 112 0.42 1.87 -13.53
CA SER A 112 0.79 1.89 -14.95
C SER A 112 -0.22 1.11 -15.79
N TYR A 113 -0.59 1.60 -16.97
CA TYR A 113 -1.43 0.83 -17.91
C TYR A 113 -0.63 -0.31 -18.53
N LEU A 114 -1.20 -1.52 -18.56
CA LEU A 114 -0.65 -2.62 -19.34
C LEU A 114 -1.17 -2.56 -20.77
N LEU A 115 -0.29 -2.21 -21.71
CA LEU A 115 -0.53 -2.31 -23.14
C LEU A 115 0.47 -3.29 -23.74
N ASP A 116 -0.01 -4.45 -24.20
CA ASP A 116 0.83 -5.42 -24.92
C ASP A 116 0.96 -5.02 -26.40
N ALA A 117 2.05 -5.46 -27.05
CA ALA A 117 2.33 -5.13 -28.43
C ALA A 117 1.30 -5.76 -29.38
N ALA A 118 0.69 -4.94 -30.24
CA ALA A 118 -0.14 -5.44 -31.32
C ALA A 118 0.76 -5.99 -32.45
N GLU A 119 1.00 -7.30 -32.47
CA GLU A 119 1.77 -7.94 -33.54
C GLU A 119 0.90 -8.28 -34.77
N MET A 120 1.28 -7.75 -35.93
CA MET A 120 0.63 -8.08 -37.20
C MET A 120 1.04 -9.49 -37.64
N THR A 121 0.07 -10.39 -37.74
CA THR A 121 0.33 -11.76 -38.22
C THR A 121 0.54 -11.80 -39.73
N ALA A 122 1.32 -12.77 -40.21
CA ALA A 122 1.57 -13.00 -41.64
C ALA A 122 0.29 -13.22 -42.46
N ALA A 123 -0.81 -13.64 -41.82
CA ALA A 123 -2.11 -13.82 -42.48
C ALA A 123 -2.76 -12.48 -42.92
N ILE A 124 -2.41 -11.37 -42.27
CA ILE A 124 -2.88 -10.02 -42.63
C ILE A 124 -2.01 -9.46 -43.76
N GLU A 125 -0.72 -9.81 -43.84
CA GLU A 125 0.18 -9.40 -44.93
C GLU A 125 -0.34 -9.83 -46.32
N ASP A 126 -0.96 -11.02 -46.41
CA ASP A 126 -1.52 -11.56 -47.65
C ASP A 126 -2.85 -10.90 -48.08
N THR A 127 -3.53 -10.18 -47.19
CA THR A 127 -4.85 -9.58 -47.45
C THR A 127 -4.85 -8.06 -47.50
N VAL A 128 -3.85 -7.39 -46.92
CA VAL A 128 -3.68 -5.93 -46.99
C VAL A 128 -3.02 -5.54 -48.32
N PHE A 129 -3.83 -5.54 -49.39
CA PHE A 129 -3.46 -4.99 -50.70
C PHE A 129 -3.34 -3.46 -50.63
N ASN A 130 -2.15 -2.94 -50.30
CA ASN A 130 -1.63 -1.56 -50.52
C ASN A 130 -0.87 -0.94 -49.34
N GLY A 131 -0.45 -1.70 -48.32
CA GLY A 131 0.56 -1.21 -47.37
C GLY A 131 0.10 -0.03 -46.50
N SER A 132 -1.19 0.08 -46.19
CA SER A 132 -1.70 1.04 -45.21
C SER A 132 -2.72 0.33 -44.31
N TYR A 133 -2.35 0.15 -43.06
CA TYR A 133 -3.22 -0.37 -42.00
C TYR A 133 -3.25 0.61 -40.84
N TYR A 134 -4.37 0.63 -40.12
CA TYR A 134 -4.58 1.45 -38.94
C TYR A 134 -4.87 0.50 -37.77
N TYR A 135 -4.14 0.66 -36.67
CA TYR A 135 -4.49 0.05 -35.39
C TYR A 135 -4.71 1.19 -34.39
N GLY A 136 -5.76 1.09 -33.58
CA GLY A 136 -6.05 2.00 -32.50
C GLY A 136 -6.42 1.16 -31.27
N ILE A 137 -5.96 1.57 -30.11
CA ILE A 137 -6.25 0.91 -28.83
C ILE A 137 -7.21 1.82 -28.07
N HIS A 138 -8.37 1.28 -27.69
CA HIS A 138 -9.32 1.94 -26.78
C HIS A 138 -9.19 1.27 -25.42
N VAL A 139 -8.90 2.07 -24.39
CA VAL A 139 -8.75 1.59 -23.01
C VAL A 139 -9.85 2.22 -22.16
N GLU A 140 -10.63 1.38 -21.48
CA GLU A 140 -11.58 1.82 -20.47
C GLU A 140 -11.05 1.41 -19.09
N SER A 141 -10.99 2.36 -18.16
CA SER A 141 -10.66 2.09 -16.76
C SER A 141 -11.90 2.24 -15.89
N GLY A 142 -12.07 1.29 -14.97
CA GLY A 142 -13.11 1.31 -13.95
C GLY A 142 -12.47 1.33 -12.57
N LEU A 143 -12.92 2.22 -11.70
CA LEU A 143 -12.59 2.19 -10.27
C LEU A 143 -13.83 1.77 -9.50
N ILE A 144 -13.66 0.84 -8.55
CA ILE A 144 -14.73 0.41 -7.68
C ILE A 144 -14.28 0.44 -6.24
N SER A 145 -15.18 0.84 -5.34
CA SER A 145 -14.93 0.73 -3.91
C SER A 145 -15.00 -0.75 -3.48
N PRO A 146 -14.26 -1.14 -2.44
CA PRO A 146 -14.37 -2.45 -1.79
C PRO A 146 -15.82 -2.93 -1.63
N ASP A 147 -16.69 -2.05 -1.12
CA ASP A 147 -18.09 -2.33 -0.81
C ASP A 147 -18.96 -2.66 -2.03
N ASN A 148 -18.52 -2.28 -3.24
CA ASN A 148 -19.25 -2.51 -4.48
C ASN A 148 -18.52 -3.48 -5.41
N SER A 149 -17.41 -4.10 -4.96
CA SER A 149 -16.57 -4.96 -5.80
C SER A 149 -17.33 -6.09 -6.51
N ASP A 150 -18.47 -6.53 -5.94
CA ASP A 150 -19.36 -7.51 -6.53
C ASP A 150 -19.93 -7.11 -7.91
N ASP A 151 -19.96 -5.82 -8.25
CA ASP A 151 -20.42 -5.35 -9.58
C ASP A 151 -19.51 -5.84 -10.72
N PHE A 152 -18.26 -6.24 -10.42
CA PHE A 152 -17.35 -6.85 -11.40
C PHE A 152 -17.52 -8.36 -11.56
N LEU A 153 -18.30 -9.03 -10.71
CA LEU A 153 -18.48 -10.48 -10.76
C LEU A 153 -19.26 -11.03 -11.97
N PRO A 154 -20.28 -10.35 -12.53
CA PRO A 154 -21.03 -10.89 -13.66
C PRO A 154 -20.10 -11.25 -14.82
N ASP A 155 -20.26 -12.48 -15.35
CA ASP A 155 -19.47 -13.06 -16.44
C ASP A 155 -17.95 -13.22 -16.16
N GLY A 156 -17.49 -12.88 -14.96
CA GLY A 156 -16.10 -13.01 -14.53
C GLY A 156 -15.69 -14.47 -14.26
N HIS A 157 -14.37 -14.70 -14.27
CA HIS A 157 -13.82 -16.00 -13.93
C HIS A 157 -14.26 -16.49 -12.54
N ASP A 158 -14.45 -17.79 -12.36
CA ASP A 158 -14.90 -18.45 -11.10
C ASP A 158 -14.06 -18.11 -9.84
N ARG A 159 -12.89 -17.48 -10.02
CA ARG A 159 -11.96 -17.10 -8.94
C ARG A 159 -11.95 -15.59 -8.65
N LEU A 160 -12.70 -14.81 -9.42
CA LEU A 160 -12.76 -13.37 -9.28
C LEU A 160 -13.32 -12.96 -7.91
N ALA A 161 -14.32 -13.70 -7.39
CA ALA A 161 -14.86 -13.47 -6.05
C ALA A 161 -13.81 -13.63 -4.94
N ASP A 162 -13.02 -14.70 -5.00
CA ASP A 162 -11.93 -14.94 -4.04
C ASP A 162 -10.84 -13.87 -4.17
N PHE A 163 -10.49 -13.49 -5.40
CA PHE A 163 -9.53 -12.43 -5.69
C PHE A 163 -9.95 -11.08 -5.11
N LEU A 164 -11.20 -10.64 -5.36
CA LEU A 164 -11.73 -9.38 -4.84
C LEU A 164 -11.82 -9.39 -3.30
N THR A 165 -12.22 -10.52 -2.71
CA THR A 165 -12.19 -10.70 -1.25
C THR A 165 -10.78 -10.61 -0.69
N GLY A 166 -9.80 -11.23 -1.35
CA GLY A 166 -8.40 -11.15 -0.98
C GLY A 166 -7.85 -9.72 -1.00
N ILE A 167 -8.24 -8.92 -2.00
CA ILE A 167 -7.89 -7.50 -2.08
C ILE A 167 -8.47 -6.74 -0.89
N ARG A 168 -9.77 -6.92 -0.60
CA ARG A 168 -10.45 -6.26 0.53
C ARG A 168 -9.77 -6.58 1.87
N ASN A 169 -9.43 -7.85 2.06
CA ASN A 169 -8.80 -8.33 3.28
C ASN A 169 -7.28 -8.09 3.32
N ASN A 170 -6.71 -7.61 2.21
CA ASN A 170 -5.28 -7.45 2.00
C ASN A 170 -4.46 -8.74 2.26
N ALA A 171 -5.11 -9.89 2.06
CA ALA A 171 -4.57 -11.23 2.17
C ALA A 171 -5.63 -12.23 1.68
N MET A 172 -5.17 -13.33 1.09
CA MET A 172 -6.05 -14.46 0.77
C MET A 172 -6.31 -15.28 2.04
N ASP A 173 -7.56 -15.70 2.24
CA ASP A 173 -7.88 -16.69 3.26
C ASP A 173 -7.63 -18.09 2.71
N ASP A 174 -6.94 -18.92 3.48
CA ASP A 174 -6.81 -20.35 3.15
C ASP A 174 -8.12 -21.03 3.56
N GLY A 175 -8.90 -21.47 2.55
CA GLY A 175 -10.23 -22.06 2.73
C GLY A 175 -10.26 -23.27 3.68
N ASP A 176 -9.12 -23.88 3.97
CA ASP A 176 -8.99 -25.00 4.91
C ASP A 176 -8.77 -24.57 6.38
N GLN A 177 -8.44 -23.30 6.67
CA GLN A 177 -8.05 -22.84 8.01
C GLN A 177 -9.13 -22.06 8.78
N GLY A 178 -10.35 -22.03 8.24
CA GLY A 178 -11.49 -21.30 8.78
C GLY A 178 -11.47 -19.83 8.34
N THR A 179 -12.62 -19.34 7.89
CA THR A 179 -12.77 -17.95 7.45
C THR A 179 -12.79 -17.03 8.65
N ASN A 180 -11.69 -16.30 8.87
CA ASN A 180 -11.74 -15.12 9.72
C ASN A 180 -12.79 -14.14 9.14
N PRO A 181 -13.46 -13.33 9.98
CA PRO A 181 -14.31 -12.25 9.49
C PRO A 181 -13.58 -11.36 8.46
N ASP A 182 -14.35 -10.84 7.50
CA ASP A 182 -13.87 -9.89 6.52
C ASP A 182 -13.42 -8.58 7.18
N ALA A 183 -12.55 -7.84 6.50
CA ALA A 183 -11.88 -6.67 7.05
C ALA A 183 -12.82 -5.54 7.46
N ASP A 184 -14.00 -5.46 6.86
CA ASP A 184 -15.06 -4.47 7.12
C ASP A 184 -16.05 -4.91 8.20
N VAL A 185 -15.98 -6.15 8.67
CA VAL A 185 -16.89 -6.70 9.68
C VAL A 185 -16.28 -6.57 11.08
N ASP A 186 -16.77 -5.61 11.87
CA ASP A 186 -16.38 -5.47 13.27
C ASP A 186 -16.85 -6.66 14.11
N SER A 187 -15.88 -7.46 14.60
CA SER A 187 -16.14 -8.71 15.30
C SER A 187 -15.45 -8.76 16.68
N PRO A 188 -15.99 -9.50 17.65
CA PRO A 188 -15.31 -9.72 18.93
C PRO A 188 -14.04 -10.58 18.73
N PRO A 189 -13.08 -10.54 19.68
CA PRO A 189 -11.83 -11.30 19.54
C PRO A 189 -12.04 -12.80 19.37
N SER A 190 -13.12 -13.36 19.95
CA SER A 190 -13.48 -14.78 19.89
C SER A 190 -13.74 -15.32 18.49
N ASP A 191 -14.04 -14.44 17.54
CA ASP A 191 -14.40 -14.83 16.18
C ASP A 191 -13.17 -14.97 15.28
N PHE A 192 -11.98 -14.56 15.78
CA PHE A 192 -10.73 -14.61 15.04
C PHE A 192 -9.88 -15.83 15.40
N ASN A 193 -9.42 -16.52 14.35
CA ASN A 193 -8.31 -17.47 14.40
C ASN A 193 -7.04 -16.79 13.88
N PHE A 194 -6.27 -16.15 14.77
CA PHE A 194 -5.02 -15.47 14.39
C PHE A 194 -3.94 -16.44 13.90
N GLY A 195 -4.05 -17.73 14.24
CA GLY A 195 -3.15 -18.78 13.75
C GLY A 195 -3.28 -19.07 12.26
N ALA A 196 -4.44 -18.78 11.68
CA ALA A 196 -4.74 -18.96 10.27
C ALA A 196 -4.46 -17.71 9.41
N MET A 197 -4.16 -16.56 10.04
CA MET A 197 -3.96 -15.31 9.31
C MET A 197 -2.58 -15.28 8.64
N TYR A 198 -2.56 -14.89 7.37
CA TYR A 198 -1.33 -14.51 6.69
C TYR A 198 -0.88 -13.10 7.10
N PRO A 199 0.44 -12.86 7.27
CA PRO A 199 1.00 -11.53 7.46
C PRO A 199 0.50 -10.54 6.40
N GLY A 200 0.15 -9.33 6.86
CA GLY A 200 -0.42 -8.28 6.03
C GLY A 200 -1.95 -8.20 6.06
N ARG A 201 -2.65 -9.25 6.50
CA ARG A 201 -4.12 -9.26 6.58
C ARG A 201 -4.65 -8.08 7.40
N ILE A 202 -5.66 -7.38 6.86
CA ILE A 202 -6.44 -6.37 7.57
C ILE A 202 -7.67 -7.03 8.20
N PHE A 203 -8.03 -6.64 9.41
CA PHE A 203 -9.23 -7.12 10.10
C PHE A 203 -9.75 -6.08 11.09
N THR A 204 -11.06 -6.09 11.39
CA THR A 204 -11.67 -5.17 12.36
C THR A 204 -12.13 -5.93 13.60
N MET A 205 -11.53 -5.59 14.74
CA MET A 205 -11.79 -6.25 16.02
C MET A 205 -12.16 -5.24 17.09
N SER A 206 -13.39 -5.32 17.59
CA SER A 206 -13.90 -4.51 18.70
C SER A 206 -13.73 -3.00 18.49
N GLY A 207 -14.17 -2.51 17.33
CA GLY A 207 -14.20 -1.10 16.97
C GLY A 207 -12.88 -0.52 16.47
N GLU A 208 -11.82 -1.33 16.37
CA GLU A 208 -10.52 -0.91 15.83
C GLU A 208 -10.12 -1.81 14.65
N GLN A 209 -9.61 -1.18 13.59
CA GLN A 209 -9.05 -1.90 12.45
C GLN A 209 -7.55 -2.14 12.68
N TYR A 210 -7.13 -3.37 12.48
CA TYR A 210 -5.78 -3.86 12.69
C TYR A 210 -5.20 -4.47 11.42
N ARG A 211 -3.88 -4.59 11.43
CA ARG A 211 -3.08 -5.36 10.49
C ARG A 211 -2.35 -6.45 11.25
N TYR A 212 -2.46 -7.67 10.74
CA TYR A 212 -1.73 -8.82 11.25
C TYR A 212 -0.26 -8.76 10.80
N LEU A 213 0.68 -8.82 11.74
CA LEU A 213 2.10 -8.64 11.43
C LEU A 213 2.87 -9.95 11.36
N GLU A 214 2.71 -10.84 12.35
CA GLU A 214 3.39 -12.12 12.37
C GLU A 214 2.83 -13.11 13.39
N ASN A 215 3.16 -14.38 13.19
CA ASN A 215 3.01 -15.43 14.19
C ASN A 215 4.32 -15.52 14.99
N MET A 216 4.28 -15.17 16.27
CA MET A 216 5.44 -15.22 17.16
C MET A 216 5.65 -16.60 17.81
N GLY A 217 4.86 -17.60 17.40
CA GLY A 217 4.85 -18.94 17.95
C GLY A 217 4.12 -19.04 19.29
N ASN A 218 3.86 -20.28 19.74
CA ASN A 218 3.17 -20.56 21.01
C ASN A 218 1.81 -19.86 21.16
N GLY A 219 1.08 -19.70 20.04
CA GLY A 219 -0.22 -19.02 20.00
C GLY A 219 -0.16 -17.52 20.28
N LYS A 220 1.01 -16.90 20.10
CA LYS A 220 1.24 -15.45 20.24
C LYS A 220 1.36 -14.81 18.87
N HIS A 221 0.74 -13.66 18.72
CA HIS A 221 0.59 -12.99 17.43
C HIS A 221 0.87 -11.51 17.60
N MET A 222 1.61 -10.91 16.68
CA MET A 222 1.82 -9.46 16.67
C MET A 222 0.83 -8.82 15.71
N ILE A 223 0.18 -7.75 16.17
CA ILE A 223 -0.75 -6.94 15.38
C ILE A 223 -0.42 -5.47 15.57
N ILE A 224 -0.80 -4.64 14.61
CA ILE A 224 -0.68 -3.19 14.69
C ILE A 224 -1.98 -2.53 14.26
N ARG A 225 -2.34 -1.40 14.87
CA ARG A 225 -3.44 -0.58 14.40
C ARG A 225 -3.22 -0.26 12.91
N ASN A 226 -4.25 -0.43 12.08
CA ASN A 226 -4.06 -0.25 10.64
C ASN A 226 -3.74 1.21 10.31
N ASN A 227 -4.46 2.18 10.87
CA ASN A 227 -4.15 3.60 10.69
C ASN A 227 -3.32 4.16 11.87
N ALA A 228 -2.47 5.17 11.63
CA ALA A 228 -1.81 5.88 12.72
C ALA A 228 -2.75 6.87 13.42
N ILE A 229 -2.58 7.02 14.72
CA ILE A 229 -3.16 8.10 15.53
C ILE A 229 -2.44 9.40 15.16
N ARG A 230 -3.21 10.41 14.75
CA ARG A 230 -2.72 11.68 14.21
C ARG A 230 -2.47 12.71 15.31
N ASN A 231 -1.66 13.73 15.01
CA ASN A 231 -1.39 14.87 15.89
C ASN A 231 -0.70 14.46 17.20
N VAL A 232 0.17 13.46 17.14
CA VAL A 232 0.92 12.98 18.31
C VAL A 232 2.41 13.10 18.03
N SER A 233 3.12 13.79 18.92
CA SER A 233 4.58 13.93 18.82
C SER A 233 5.28 12.65 19.30
N TRP A 234 6.56 12.50 18.97
CA TRP A 234 7.35 11.40 19.51
C TRP A 234 7.46 11.49 21.04
N ASN A 235 7.60 12.71 21.58
CA ASN A 235 7.69 12.94 23.03
C ASN A 235 6.41 12.54 23.77
N ASP A 236 5.25 12.63 23.12
CA ASP A 236 3.95 12.26 23.68
C ASP A 236 3.55 10.80 23.36
N GLN A 237 4.39 10.07 22.60
CA GLN A 237 4.07 8.74 22.08
C GLN A 237 3.67 7.75 23.18
N GLU A 238 4.43 7.71 24.28
CA GLU A 238 4.19 6.79 25.38
C GLU A 238 2.86 7.06 26.11
N ALA A 239 2.52 8.35 26.26
CA ALA A 239 1.26 8.76 26.88
C ALA A 239 0.06 8.39 26.00
N GLU A 240 0.19 8.57 24.67
CA GLU A 240 -0.85 8.19 23.73
C GLU A 240 -1.04 6.66 23.68
N LEU A 241 0.04 5.88 23.61
CA LEU A 241 -0.02 4.41 23.63
C LEU A 241 -0.75 3.90 24.87
N THR A 242 -0.46 4.51 26.02
CA THR A 242 -1.13 4.19 27.30
C THR A 242 -2.61 4.53 27.25
N THR A 243 -2.96 5.73 26.76
CA THR A 243 -4.34 6.19 26.66
C THR A 243 -5.15 5.31 25.71
N TRP A 244 -4.63 5.04 24.51
CA TRP A 244 -5.27 4.18 23.52
C TRP A 244 -5.51 2.77 24.08
N TYR A 245 -4.49 2.14 24.67
CA TYR A 245 -4.63 0.80 25.26
C TYR A 245 -5.72 0.75 26.35
N SER A 246 -5.78 1.78 27.21
CA SER A 246 -6.77 1.83 28.29
C SER A 246 -8.22 1.96 27.81
N ASN A 247 -8.41 2.47 26.59
CA ASN A 247 -9.72 2.66 25.96
C ASN A 247 -10.16 1.48 25.08
N LEU A 248 -9.29 0.48 24.87
CA LEU A 248 -9.66 -0.73 24.12
C LEU A 248 -10.75 -1.51 24.86
N ASP A 249 -11.54 -2.28 24.11
CA ASP A 249 -12.49 -3.21 24.70
C ASP A 249 -11.79 -4.18 25.67
N SER A 250 -12.46 -4.47 26.80
CA SER A 250 -11.91 -5.32 27.85
C SER A 250 -11.55 -6.73 27.38
N ALA A 251 -12.25 -7.28 26.38
CA ALA A 251 -11.94 -8.57 25.77
C ALA A 251 -10.63 -8.52 24.98
N VAL A 252 -10.35 -7.40 24.29
CA VAL A 252 -9.06 -7.17 23.63
C VAL A 252 -7.95 -7.06 24.67
N GLN A 253 -8.14 -6.25 25.72
CA GLN A 253 -7.15 -6.12 26.79
C GLN A 253 -6.82 -7.47 27.44
N ALA A 254 -7.80 -8.37 27.59
CA ALA A 254 -7.64 -9.69 28.21
C ALA A 254 -6.78 -10.69 27.41
N ILE A 255 -6.58 -10.46 26.11
CA ILE A 255 -5.72 -11.29 25.26
C ILE A 255 -4.33 -10.69 25.02
N VAL A 256 -4.12 -9.42 25.38
CA VAL A 256 -2.81 -8.76 25.23
C VAL A 256 -1.77 -9.39 26.15
N GLN A 257 -0.62 -9.73 25.57
CA GLN A 257 0.53 -10.31 26.23
C GLN A 257 1.44 -9.22 26.79
N PRO A 258 2.15 -9.52 27.89
CA PRO A 258 3.06 -8.56 28.48
C PRO A 258 4.31 -8.35 27.61
N VAL A 259 4.76 -7.10 27.53
CA VAL A 259 6.01 -6.68 26.90
C VAL A 259 6.83 -5.89 27.92
N ALA A 260 8.12 -5.69 27.63
CA ALA A 260 9.03 -4.96 28.53
C ALA A 260 8.45 -3.59 28.94
N ASN A 261 8.60 -3.23 30.21
CA ASN A 261 8.14 -1.93 30.74
C ASN A 261 8.94 -0.75 30.18
N SER A 262 10.15 -1.01 29.68
CA SER A 262 11.00 -0.05 28.98
C SER A 262 11.85 -0.78 27.94
N PHE A 263 12.15 -0.10 26.84
CA PHE A 263 12.98 -0.62 25.75
C PHE A 263 14.37 0.00 25.76
N THR A 264 15.39 -0.79 25.44
CA THR A 264 16.75 -0.28 25.20
C THR A 264 16.94 -0.07 23.70
N THR A 265 16.50 1.09 23.20
CA THR A 265 16.32 1.31 21.76
C THR A 265 17.60 1.67 20.99
N GLY A 266 18.63 2.19 21.68
CA GLY A 266 19.82 2.74 21.05
C GLY A 266 19.55 4.00 20.20
N SER A 267 20.54 4.40 19.40
CA SER A 267 20.40 5.50 18.44
C SER A 267 21.29 5.26 17.23
N VAL A 268 20.78 5.52 16.02
CA VAL A 268 21.54 5.43 14.77
C VAL A 268 21.23 6.60 13.85
N ALA A 269 22.29 7.18 13.26
CA ALA A 269 22.17 8.26 12.29
C ALA A 269 21.54 7.76 11.00
N ASP A 270 20.65 8.57 10.40
CA ASP A 270 20.04 8.28 9.10
C ASP A 270 21.08 7.91 8.03
N THR A 271 22.10 8.75 7.89
CA THR A 271 23.20 8.60 6.93
C THR A 271 24.12 7.40 7.21
N ALA A 272 23.99 6.76 8.37
CA ALA A 272 24.75 5.56 8.72
C ALA A 272 23.99 4.26 8.41
N VAL A 273 22.70 4.34 8.08
CA VAL A 273 21.90 3.15 7.74
C VAL A 273 21.95 2.92 6.23
N THR A 274 22.27 1.69 5.85
CA THR A 274 22.17 1.22 4.47
C THR A 274 20.92 0.37 4.29
N PHE A 275 20.33 0.42 3.11
CA PHE A 275 19.06 -0.23 2.80
C PHE A 275 19.20 -1.23 1.65
N MET A 276 18.32 -2.22 1.63
CA MET A 276 18.15 -3.18 0.54
C MET A 276 16.68 -3.34 0.17
N GLY A 277 16.44 -3.89 -1.02
CA GLY A 277 15.09 -4.21 -1.51
C GLY A 277 14.28 -2.99 -1.96
N GLY A 278 14.94 -1.88 -2.29
CA GLY A 278 14.32 -0.64 -2.73
C GLY A 278 14.86 0.59 -1.98
N GLU A 279 14.39 1.76 -2.36
CA GLU A 279 14.73 3.00 -1.68
C GLU A 279 14.23 2.95 -0.23
N ARG A 280 15.16 3.09 0.72
CA ARG A 280 14.88 3.18 2.17
C ARG A 280 13.90 2.12 2.69
N TRP A 281 13.96 0.92 2.08
CA TRP A 281 13.05 -0.18 2.35
C TRP A 281 13.48 -0.96 3.59
N ILE A 282 14.46 -1.87 3.50
CA ILE A 282 14.87 -2.71 4.63
C ILE A 282 16.29 -2.33 5.09
N PRO A 283 16.51 -1.91 6.34
CA PRO A 283 17.84 -1.68 6.90
C PRO A 283 18.67 -2.98 6.89
N ASN A 284 19.91 -2.95 6.42
CA ASN A 284 20.74 -4.16 6.29
C ASN A 284 22.08 -4.11 7.06
N ASN A 285 22.31 -3.08 7.87
CA ASN A 285 23.56 -2.89 8.61
C ASN A 285 23.35 -2.45 10.08
N LEU A 286 22.16 -2.67 10.64
CA LEU A 286 21.89 -2.36 12.04
C LEU A 286 22.80 -3.20 12.95
N THR A 287 23.30 -2.58 14.03
CA THR A 287 24.16 -3.25 15.03
C THR A 287 23.87 -2.76 16.44
N GLY A 288 24.33 -3.51 17.45
CA GLY A 288 24.21 -3.17 18.87
C GLY A 288 22.75 -3.00 19.31
N SER A 289 22.50 -2.09 20.26
CA SER A 289 21.17 -1.90 20.83
C SER A 289 20.07 -1.57 19.82
N VAL A 290 20.41 -0.94 18.68
CA VAL A 290 19.40 -0.68 17.64
C VAL A 290 18.96 -1.97 16.95
N ALA A 291 19.89 -2.89 16.69
CA ALA A 291 19.56 -4.20 16.10
C ALA A 291 18.89 -5.14 17.12
N ASP A 292 19.29 -5.05 18.38
CA ASP A 292 18.77 -5.89 19.46
C ASP A 292 17.40 -5.45 19.98
N ASP A 293 16.93 -4.23 19.61
CA ASP A 293 15.62 -3.68 19.98
C ASP A 293 14.48 -4.35 19.19
N ILE A 294 14.34 -5.66 19.31
CA ILE A 294 13.24 -6.45 18.76
C ILE A 294 12.21 -6.70 19.85
N THR A 295 10.93 -6.39 19.59
CA THR A 295 9.87 -6.58 20.57
C THR A 295 9.58 -8.07 20.77
N GLN A 296 9.50 -8.50 22.02
CA GLN A 296 9.21 -9.87 22.42
C GLN A 296 8.22 -9.88 23.59
N VAL A 297 7.54 -11.02 23.79
CA VAL A 297 6.77 -11.22 25.03
C VAL A 297 7.73 -11.31 26.21
N ASP A 298 7.51 -10.46 27.21
CA ASP A 298 8.26 -10.42 28.45
C ASP A 298 7.30 -10.69 29.62
N PRO A 299 7.32 -11.89 30.22
CA PRO A 299 6.48 -12.22 31.37
C PRO A 299 6.72 -11.34 32.61
N SER A 300 7.86 -10.65 32.69
CA SER A 300 8.15 -9.70 33.78
C SER A 300 7.66 -8.27 33.50
N GLY A 301 7.19 -8.04 32.28
CA GLY A 301 6.65 -6.78 31.79
C GLY A 301 5.17 -6.56 32.14
N THR A 302 4.51 -5.71 31.36
CA THR A 302 3.07 -5.40 31.50
C THR A 302 2.35 -5.58 30.18
N ALA A 303 1.07 -5.96 30.23
CA ALA A 303 0.21 -5.96 29.05
C ALA A 303 -0.08 -4.52 28.66
N ARG A 304 0.36 -4.11 27.46
CA ARG A 304 0.30 -2.72 26.99
C ARG A 304 0.52 -2.62 25.49
N ALA A 305 0.14 -1.48 24.93
CA ALA A 305 0.58 -1.08 23.60
C ALA A 305 2.04 -0.61 23.59
N PHE A 306 2.68 -0.75 22.43
CA PHE A 306 4.03 -0.29 22.17
C PHE A 306 4.14 0.29 20.74
N ALA A 307 5.17 1.10 20.50
CA ALA A 307 5.55 1.51 19.15
C ALA A 307 6.67 0.61 18.63
N LEU A 308 6.65 0.25 17.35
CA LEU A 308 7.69 -0.58 16.73
C LEU A 308 9.04 0.15 16.67
N SER A 309 10.14 -0.60 16.74
CA SER A 309 11.49 -0.09 16.49
C SER A 309 11.84 -0.14 15.00
N LEU A 310 12.97 0.47 14.64
CA LEU A 310 13.57 0.33 13.31
C LEU A 310 13.89 -1.14 12.97
N ALA A 311 14.35 -1.91 13.96
CA ALA A 311 14.66 -3.32 13.78
C ALA A 311 13.40 -4.19 13.64
N ASP A 312 12.33 -3.90 14.40
CA ASP A 312 11.03 -4.54 14.24
C ASP A 312 10.50 -4.31 12.82
N VAL A 313 10.46 -3.05 12.37
CA VAL A 313 9.95 -2.72 11.04
C VAL A 313 10.78 -3.36 9.93
N GLY A 314 12.12 -3.30 10.03
CA GLY A 314 12.99 -3.96 9.06
C GLY A 314 12.76 -5.46 8.95
N ARG A 315 12.54 -6.15 10.09
CA ARG A 315 12.27 -7.58 10.14
C ARG A 315 10.86 -7.95 9.66
N LEU A 316 9.90 -7.06 9.80
CA LEU A 316 8.49 -7.25 9.39
C LEU A 316 8.23 -6.77 7.95
N SER A 317 9.23 -6.24 7.26
CA SER A 317 9.13 -5.75 5.89
C SER A 317 9.66 -6.77 4.87
N GLY A 318 8.87 -7.05 3.85
CA GLY A 318 9.21 -7.97 2.76
C GLY A 318 8.05 -8.88 2.37
N GLU A 319 8.16 -9.53 1.21
CA GLU A 319 7.16 -10.45 0.68
C GLU A 319 6.75 -11.51 1.72
N GLY A 320 5.44 -11.67 1.93
CA GLY A 320 4.89 -12.58 2.92
C GLY A 320 5.07 -12.19 4.39
N LEU A 321 5.46 -10.94 4.66
CA LEU A 321 5.57 -10.37 6.01
C LEU A 321 4.52 -9.28 6.24
N GLY A 322 4.41 -8.79 7.48
CA GLY A 322 3.38 -7.82 7.88
C GLY A 322 3.32 -6.56 7.03
N PHE A 323 4.45 -6.14 6.48
CA PHE A 323 4.58 -5.04 5.52
C PHE A 323 5.18 -5.54 4.20
N PRO A 324 4.36 -6.04 3.26
CA PRO A 324 4.87 -6.67 2.04
C PRO A 324 5.48 -5.67 1.04
N ASN A 325 5.03 -4.41 1.07
CA ASN A 325 5.52 -3.33 0.21
C ASN A 325 5.50 -1.97 0.92
N HIS A 326 6.04 -0.96 0.27
CA HIS A 326 6.11 0.41 0.77
C HIS A 326 4.73 0.98 1.14
N ALA A 327 3.75 0.87 0.24
CA ALA A 327 2.40 1.42 0.44
C ALA A 327 1.73 0.85 1.69
N GLN A 328 1.85 -0.46 1.93
CA GLN A 328 1.27 -1.13 3.08
C GLN A 328 2.00 -0.83 4.40
N ARG A 329 3.24 -0.33 4.33
CA ARG A 329 3.99 0.13 5.51
C ARG A 329 3.59 1.56 5.91
N GLY A 330 3.40 2.44 4.94
CA GLY A 330 2.93 3.81 5.12
C GLY A 330 2.53 4.45 3.80
N SER A 331 1.34 5.04 3.80
CA SER A 331 0.72 5.75 2.67
C SER A 331 0.05 7.03 3.18
N SER A 332 -0.51 7.86 2.30
CA SER A 332 -1.25 9.06 2.70
C SER A 332 -2.46 8.72 3.58
N ALA A 333 -3.16 7.63 3.27
CA ALA A 333 -4.31 7.17 4.04
C ALA A 333 -3.93 6.61 5.42
N LEU A 334 -2.87 5.79 5.47
CA LEU A 334 -2.35 5.25 6.75
C LEU A 334 -1.57 6.29 7.55
N GLY A 335 -1.12 7.35 6.87
CA GLY A 335 -0.26 8.44 7.29
C GLY A 335 1.08 8.01 7.86
N TRP A 336 1.89 8.99 8.22
CA TRP A 336 3.25 8.73 8.70
C TRP A 336 3.20 8.39 10.19
N TRP A 337 4.18 7.64 10.68
CA TRP A 337 4.17 7.22 12.07
C TRP A 337 5.55 7.01 12.68
N TRP A 338 5.69 7.42 13.93
CA TRP A 338 6.92 7.38 14.72
C TRP A 338 7.31 5.95 15.12
N LEU A 339 8.59 5.65 15.02
CA LEU A 339 9.23 4.49 15.63
C LEU A 339 9.80 4.87 17.00
N ARG A 340 9.99 3.90 17.89
CA ARG A 340 10.65 4.15 19.18
C ARG A 340 12.17 4.36 19.08
N THR A 341 12.78 3.99 17.94
CA THR A 341 14.22 4.10 17.71
C THR A 341 14.63 5.56 17.50
N LEU A 342 15.66 6.00 18.22
CA LEU A 342 16.16 7.38 18.13
C LEU A 342 17.10 7.58 16.94
N ALA A 343 17.06 8.78 16.38
CA ALA A 343 18.13 9.32 15.55
C ALA A 343 18.94 10.34 16.39
N PRO A 344 20.20 10.66 16.03
CA PRO A 344 21.01 11.60 16.79
C PRO A 344 20.37 12.98 16.91
N GLY A 345 20.64 13.67 18.02
CA GLY A 345 20.14 15.02 18.27
C GLY A 345 18.71 15.01 18.82
N THR A 346 17.81 15.74 18.16
CA THR A 346 16.41 15.92 18.59
C THR A 346 15.44 15.04 17.80
N HIS A 347 15.94 14.07 17.03
CA HIS A 347 15.18 13.33 16.03
C HIS A 347 14.86 11.88 16.46
N ALA A 348 13.91 11.28 15.78
CA ALA A 348 13.57 9.86 15.90
C ALA A 348 13.25 9.30 14.51
N TRP A 349 13.33 7.97 14.39
CA TRP A 349 12.94 7.31 13.16
C TRP A 349 11.43 7.28 13.00
N PHE A 350 10.95 7.35 11.77
CA PHE A 350 9.54 7.23 11.40
C PHE A 350 9.39 6.56 10.03
N VAL A 351 8.18 6.10 9.74
CA VAL A 351 7.76 5.67 8.41
C VAL A 351 7.04 6.82 7.72
N SER A 352 7.47 7.17 6.50
CA SER A 352 6.86 8.21 5.68
C SER A 352 5.48 7.79 5.16
N SER A 353 4.58 8.77 5.00
CA SER A 353 3.28 8.58 4.35
C SER A 353 3.32 8.71 2.84
N VAL A 354 4.39 9.28 2.27
CA VAL A 354 4.44 9.53 0.82
C VAL A 354 4.79 8.24 0.07
N ASN A 355 5.74 7.49 0.61
CA ASN A 355 6.32 6.34 -0.07
C ASN A 355 6.68 5.21 0.91
N GLY A 356 6.14 5.21 2.13
CA GLY A 356 6.45 4.17 3.12
C GLY A 356 7.92 4.10 3.56
N ASN A 357 8.78 5.06 3.21
CA ASN A 357 10.22 5.01 3.51
C ASN A 357 10.52 5.12 5.00
N LEU A 358 11.58 4.44 5.44
CA LEU A 358 12.14 4.63 6.78
C LEU A 358 13.01 5.87 6.81
N VAL A 359 12.70 6.84 7.68
CA VAL A 359 13.42 8.13 7.75
C VAL A 359 13.80 8.43 9.19
N GLY A 360 15.08 8.65 9.44
CA GLY A 360 15.64 9.06 10.74
C GLY A 360 15.93 10.56 10.81
N ARG A 361 16.32 11.15 9.67
CA ARG A 361 16.52 12.58 9.41
C ARG A 361 16.99 12.73 7.96
N LEU A 362 16.16 13.23 7.06
CA LEU A 362 16.63 13.55 5.71
C LEU A 362 16.83 15.07 5.56
N VAL A 363 18.10 15.42 5.41
CA VAL A 363 18.58 16.75 5.03
C VAL A 363 19.02 16.61 3.59
N ASP A 364 18.08 16.73 2.63
CA ASP A 364 18.32 17.13 1.23
C ASP A 364 17.03 16.88 0.40
N GLY A 365 16.42 17.96 -0.10
CA GLY A 365 15.38 17.93 -1.15
C GLY A 365 13.97 17.49 -0.77
N LEU A 366 13.80 16.54 0.16
CA LEU A 366 12.50 15.88 0.41
C LEU A 366 11.71 16.40 1.64
N GLY A 367 12.20 17.42 2.34
CA GLY A 367 11.45 18.13 3.39
C GLY A 367 11.21 17.39 4.72
N TYR A 368 11.91 16.28 5.00
CA TYR A 368 11.68 15.45 6.18
C TYR A 368 12.62 15.74 7.38
N ASP A 369 12.66 16.98 7.83
CA ASP A 369 13.35 17.36 9.07
C ASP A 369 12.36 17.46 10.24
N ARG A 370 12.03 16.31 10.84
CA ARG A 370 11.05 16.24 11.94
C ARG A 370 11.75 15.98 13.26
N ASP A 371 11.72 16.97 14.16
CA ASP A 371 12.14 16.77 15.54
C ASP A 371 11.08 16.01 16.35
N ARG A 372 11.47 15.49 17.53
CA ARG A 372 10.60 14.67 18.39
C ARG A 372 9.39 15.40 18.99
N SER A 373 9.34 16.73 18.91
CA SER A 373 8.17 17.54 19.25
C SER A 373 7.23 17.78 18.06
N PHE A 374 7.64 17.42 16.85
CA PHE A 374 6.80 17.55 15.66
C PHE A 374 5.54 16.68 15.76
N SER A 375 4.39 17.29 15.52
CA SER A 375 3.09 16.65 15.39
C SER A 375 2.33 17.29 14.23
N ALA A 376 1.56 16.50 13.49
CA ALA A 376 0.79 16.99 12.34
C ALA A 376 -0.47 16.16 12.12
N ALA A 377 -1.43 16.72 11.38
CA ALA A 377 -2.67 16.02 11.04
C ALA A 377 -2.45 14.79 10.15
N THR A 378 -1.31 14.70 9.48
CA THR A 378 -0.96 13.62 8.55
C THR A 378 -0.20 12.47 9.20
N GLY A 379 0.08 12.52 10.51
CA GLY A 379 0.70 11.39 11.19
C GLY A 379 0.96 11.56 12.69
N GLY A 380 1.60 10.56 13.27
CA GLY A 380 1.83 10.50 14.72
C GLY A 380 2.29 9.13 15.17
N VAL A 381 1.44 8.36 15.85
CA VAL A 381 1.81 7.09 16.49
C VAL A 381 0.97 5.95 15.96
N ARG A 382 1.56 4.77 15.75
CA ARG A 382 0.83 3.57 15.30
C ARG A 382 0.99 2.46 16.35
N PRO A 383 0.00 2.28 17.24
CA PRO A 383 0.09 1.31 18.33
C PRO A 383 0.16 -0.14 17.85
N ALA A 384 1.07 -0.91 18.41
CA ALA A 384 1.18 -2.36 18.23
C ALA A 384 0.87 -3.11 19.53
N LEU A 385 0.43 -4.35 19.37
CA LEU A 385 0.11 -5.29 20.45
C LEU A 385 0.71 -6.66 20.12
N ILE A 386 1.11 -7.39 21.16
CA ILE A 386 1.23 -8.84 21.07
C ILE A 386 0.00 -9.42 21.76
N ILE A 387 -0.73 -10.26 21.06
CA ILE A 387 -1.95 -10.91 21.56
C ILE A 387 -1.75 -12.43 21.58
N ARG A 388 -2.63 -13.13 22.28
CA ARG A 388 -2.78 -14.59 22.15
C ARG A 388 -4.10 -14.90 21.43
N ASN A 389 -4.18 -16.09 20.84
CA ASN A 389 -5.50 -16.63 20.47
C ASN A 389 -6.42 -16.65 21.72
N PRO A 390 -7.65 -16.12 21.61
CA PRO A 390 -8.61 -16.03 22.72
C PRO A 390 -8.97 -17.37 23.35
#